data_AF-A0A3M7TMY1-F1
#
_entry.id   AF-A0A3M7TMY1-F1
#
_cell.length_a   1.000
_cell.length_b   1.000
_cell.length_c   1.000
_cell.angle_alpha   90.00
_cell.angle_beta   90.00
_cell.angle_gamma   90.00
#
_symmetry.space_group_name_H-M   'P 1'
#
loop_
_entity.id
_entity.type
_entity.pdbx_description
1 polymer ?
#
loop_
_entity_poly.entity_id
_entity_poly.type
_entity_poly.pdbx_seq_one_letter_code
_entity_poly.pdbx_strand_id
1 'polypeptide(L)'
;MNKNFLVSGYVLFLSGLVLFGLMHVAIALYVPHLGGWGDPPGKFVTVLNEIMGWVPYVLSVILMIVGAGILLDQMNKWIEQKENQQ
;
A
#
# COMPACT_ATOMS: atom_id res chain seq x y z
N MET A 1 -15.41 -11.68 18.62
CA MET A 1 -14.48 -11.18 17.56
C MET A 1 -14.80 -11.88 16.25
N ASN A 2 -15.30 -11.16 15.23
CA ASN A 2 -15.56 -11.76 13.91
C ASN A 2 -14.23 -12.01 13.20
N LYS A 3 -13.72 -13.25 13.27
CA LYS A 3 -12.46 -13.67 12.66
C LYS A 3 -12.39 -13.35 11.17
N ASN A 4 -13.54 -13.40 10.48
CA ASN A 4 -13.65 -13.07 9.05
C ASN A 4 -13.27 -11.61 8.76
N PHE A 5 -13.58 -10.68 9.68
CA PHE A 5 -13.27 -9.25 9.51
C PHE A 5 -11.78 -8.95 9.73
N LEU A 6 -11.13 -9.68 10.66
CA LEU A 6 -9.67 -9.67 10.85
C LEU A 6 -8.96 -10.11 9.58
N VAL A 7 -9.40 -11.26 9.03
CA VAL A 7 -8.79 -11.86 7.85
C VAL A 7 -8.93 -10.92 6.65
N SER A 8 -10.09 -10.28 6.45
CA SER A 8 -10.24 -9.28 5.38
C SER A 8 -9.31 -8.08 5.55
N GLY A 9 -9.13 -7.57 6.78
CA GLY A 9 -8.21 -6.47 7.06
C GLY A 9 -6.76 -6.82 6.72
N TYR A 10 -6.30 -8.01 7.14
CA TYR A 10 -4.96 -8.50 6.81
C TYR A 10 -4.78 -8.74 5.31
N VAL A 11 -5.74 -9.36 4.63
CA VAL A 11 -5.64 -9.62 3.18
C VAL A 11 -5.60 -8.31 2.40
N LEU A 12 -6.43 -7.32 2.75
CA LEU A 12 -6.43 -5.99 2.12
C LEU A 12 -5.10 -5.27 2.34
N PHE A 13 -4.57 -5.29 3.57
CA PHE A 13 -3.30 -4.63 3.88
C PHE A 13 -2.11 -5.30 3.19
N LEU A 14 -2.01 -6.64 3.25
CA LEU A 14 -0.93 -7.39 2.62
C LEU A 14 -0.97 -7.30 1.10
N SER A 15 -2.15 -7.37 0.49
CA SER A 15 -2.29 -7.20 -0.96
C SER A 15 -1.88 -5.79 -1.40
N GLY A 16 -2.26 -4.75 -0.66
CA GLY A 16 -1.80 -3.38 -0.89
C GLY A 16 -0.28 -3.25 -0.77
N LEU A 17 0.33 -3.85 0.27
CA LEU A 17 1.77 -3.83 0.49
C LEU A 17 2.55 -4.54 -0.64
N VAL A 18 2.08 -5.70 -1.07
CA VAL A 18 2.69 -6.45 -2.18
C VAL A 18 2.58 -5.65 -3.47
N LEU A 19 1.40 -5.08 -3.78
CA LEU A 19 1.20 -4.26 -4.98
C LEU A 19 2.10 -3.02 -4.96
N PHE A 20 2.23 -2.34 -3.82
CA PHE A 20 3.12 -1.20 -3.63
C PHE A 20 4.59 -1.56 -3.82
N GLY A 21 5.01 -2.71 -3.29
CA GLY A 21 6.36 -3.24 -3.47
C GLY A 21 6.67 -3.58 -4.92
N LEU A 22 5.74 -4.25 -5.61
CA LEU A 22 5.89 -4.56 -7.04
C LEU A 22 6.02 -3.30 -7.90
N MET A 23 5.30 -2.23 -7.57
CA MET A 23 5.47 -0.94 -8.25
C MET A 23 6.86 -0.36 -8.06
N HIS A 24 7.43 -0.42 -6.85
CA HIS A 24 8.80 0.04 -6.61
C HIS A 24 9.83 -0.79 -7.38
N VAL A 25 9.64 -2.12 -7.45
CA VAL A 25 10.48 -3.01 -8.25
C VAL A 25 10.38 -2.67 -9.74
N ALA A 26 9.17 -2.47 -10.27
CA ALA A 26 8.96 -2.07 -11.66
C ALA A 26 9.68 -0.74 -11.97
N ILE A 27 9.62 0.22 -11.05
CA ILE A 27 10.31 1.50 -11.20
C ILE A 27 11.83 1.30 -11.21
N ALA A 28 12.37 0.52 -10.28
CA ALA A 28 13.81 0.24 -10.24
C ALA A 28 14.32 -0.44 -11.51
N LEU A 29 13.54 -1.34 -12.11
CA LEU A 29 13.87 -2.00 -13.38
C LEU A 29 13.77 -1.07 -14.58
N TYR A 30 12.87 -0.09 -14.54
CA TYR A 30 12.65 0.83 -15.67
C TYR A 30 13.60 2.05 -15.64
N VAL A 31 14.01 2.52 -14.46
CA VAL A 31 14.96 3.63 -14.28
C VAL A 31 16.24 3.57 -15.16
N PRO A 32 16.91 2.41 -15.38
CA PRO A 32 18.09 2.36 -16.25
C PRO A 32 17.78 2.57 -17.73
N HIS A 33 16.52 2.39 -18.16
CA HIS A 33 16.08 2.68 -19.53
C HIS A 33 15.84 4.19 -19.76
N LEU A 34 15.71 4.98 -18.69
CA LEU A 34 15.60 6.43 -18.78
C LEU A 34 16.98 7.09 -18.89
N GLY A 35 17.22 7.75 -20.03
CA GLY A 35 18.43 8.55 -20.26
C GLY A 35 18.44 9.83 -19.42
N GLY A 36 19.61 10.18 -18.86
CA GLY A 36 19.84 11.45 -18.14
C GLY A 36 19.16 11.56 -16.76
N TRP A 37 19.84 12.17 -15.79
CA TRP A 37 19.28 12.52 -14.47
C TRP A 37 18.83 13.98 -14.40
N GLY A 38 18.94 14.73 -15.51
CA GLY A 38 18.89 16.20 -15.53
C GLY A 38 17.65 16.83 -16.16
N ASP A 39 16.79 16.06 -16.84
CA ASP A 39 15.62 16.63 -17.52
C ASP A 39 14.36 16.52 -16.63
N PRO A 40 13.71 17.64 -16.27
CA PRO A 40 12.37 17.59 -15.70
C PRO A 40 11.38 17.05 -16.75
N PRO A 41 10.40 16.20 -16.39
CA PRO A 41 9.97 15.80 -15.05
C PRO A 41 10.83 14.66 -14.44
N GLY A 42 11.01 14.68 -13.12
CA GLY A 42 11.87 13.72 -12.41
C GLY A 42 11.53 12.24 -12.71
N LYS A 43 12.56 11.38 -12.73
CA LYS A 43 12.49 9.99 -13.21
C LYS A 43 11.30 9.19 -12.70
N PHE A 44 10.93 9.33 -11.42
CA PHE A 44 9.82 8.58 -10.82
C PHE A 44 8.47 8.85 -11.50
N VAL A 45 8.18 10.13 -11.80
CA VAL A 45 6.94 10.54 -12.47
C VAL A 45 6.93 10.09 -13.92
N THR A 46 8.08 10.18 -14.59
CA THR A 46 8.25 9.72 -15.98
C THR A 46 8.00 8.23 -16.10
N VAL A 47 8.63 7.41 -15.23
CA VAL A 47 8.38 5.96 -15.21
C VAL A 47 6.91 5.69 -14.94
N LEU A 48 6.31 6.30 -13.91
CA LEU A 48 4.90 6.08 -13.56
C LEU A 48 3.94 6.41 -14.71
N ASN A 49 4.24 7.44 -15.51
CA ASN A 49 3.46 7.76 -16.70
C ASN A 49 3.67 6.72 -17.81
N GLU A 50 4.90 6.28 -18.06
CA GLU A 50 5.21 5.30 -19.11
C GLU A 50 4.64 3.91 -18.82
N ILE A 51 4.74 3.42 -17.58
CA ILE A 51 4.22 2.09 -17.21
C ILE A 51 2.73 2.13 -16.84
N MET A 52 2.03 3.26 -17.06
CA MET A 52 0.68 3.52 -16.54
C MET A 52 0.54 3.15 -15.04
N GLY A 53 1.62 3.36 -14.29
CA GLY A 53 1.80 2.90 -12.92
C GLY A 53 1.02 3.70 -11.90
N TRP A 54 0.47 4.86 -12.28
CA TRP A 54 -0.35 5.69 -11.39
C TRP A 54 -1.57 4.94 -10.83
N VAL A 55 -2.27 4.18 -11.66
CA VAL A 55 -3.45 3.42 -11.24
C VAL A 55 -3.09 2.36 -10.18
N PRO A 56 -2.17 1.42 -10.45
CA PRO A 56 -1.80 0.42 -9.45
C PRO A 56 -1.11 1.04 -8.22
N TYR A 57 -0.37 2.13 -8.36
CA TYR A 57 0.25 2.85 -7.24
C TYR A 57 -0.81 3.47 -6.31
N VAL A 58 -1.73 4.26 -6.85
CA VAL A 58 -2.81 4.87 -6.04
C VAL A 58 -3.70 3.79 -5.42
N LEU A 59 -4.03 2.74 -6.17
CA LEU A 59 -4.81 1.62 -5.67
C LEU A 59 -4.11 0.91 -4.50
N SER A 60 -2.79 0.70 -4.59
CA SER A 60 -2.01 0.07 -3.51
C SER A 60 -2.04 0.88 -2.21
N VAL A 61 -1.94 2.21 -2.31
CA VAL A 61 -2.02 3.12 -1.16
C VAL A 61 -3.40 3.08 -0.53
N ILE A 62 -4.47 3.10 -1.34
CA ILE A 62 -5.84 3.00 -0.84
C ILE A 62 -6.06 1.66 -0.10
N LEU A 63 -5.63 0.54 -0.69
CA LEU A 63 -5.74 -0.78 -0.08
C LEU A 63 -4.99 -0.86 1.25
N MET A 64 -3.79 -0.30 1.33
CA MET A 64 -3.03 -0.20 2.57
C MET A 64 -3.75 0.65 3.63
N ILE A 65 -4.26 1.83 3.28
CA ILE A 65 -4.94 2.72 4.23
C ILE A 65 -6.23 2.08 4.77
N VAL A 66 -7.04 1.49 3.88
CA VAL A 66 -8.29 0.82 4.27
C VAL A 66 -8.00 -0.41 5.13
N GLY A 67 -7.04 -1.24 4.72
CA GLY A 67 -6.62 -2.42 5.47
C GLY A 67 -6.07 -2.06 6.86
N ALA A 68 -5.22 -1.03 6.95
CA ALA A 68 -4.69 -0.53 8.21
C ALA A 68 -5.80 0.05 9.11
N GLY A 69 -6.73 0.82 8.57
CA GLY A 69 -7.86 1.37 9.33
C GLY A 69 -8.72 0.29 9.98
N ILE A 70 -9.00 -0.80 9.25
CA ILE A 70 -9.73 -1.96 9.78
C ILE A 70 -8.97 -2.63 10.93
N LEU A 71 -7.65 -2.84 10.75
CA LEU A 71 -6.82 -3.48 11.78
C LEU A 71 -6.69 -2.62 13.04
N LEU A 72 -6.58 -1.29 12.89
CA LEU A 72 -6.49 -0.34 14.01
C LEU A 72 -7.80 -0.25 14.80
N ASP A 73 -8.95 -0.15 14.13
CA ASP A 73 -10.28 -0.16 14.79
C ASP A 73 -10.46 -1.44 15.62
N GLN A 74 -10.00 -2.56 15.08
CA GLN A 74 -10.07 -3.84 15.78
C GLN A 74 -9.12 -3.95 16.97
N MET A 75 -7.92 -3.40 16.85
CA MET A 75 -6.96 -3.32 17.94
C MET A 75 -7.51 -2.46 19.09
N ASN A 76 -8.11 -1.31 18.79
CA ASN A 76 -8.73 -0.44 19.80
C ASN A 76 -9.85 -1.16 20.55
N LYS A 77 -10.75 -1.86 19.84
CA LYS A 77 -11.81 -2.67 20.48
C LYS A 77 -11.26 -3.75 21.39
N TRP A 78 -10.13 -4.36 21.04
CA TRP A 78 -9.48 -5.36 21.88
C TRP A 78 -8.90 -4.76 23.16
N ILE A 79 -8.34 -3.54 23.08
CA ILE A 79 -7.82 -2.80 24.24
C ILE A 79 -8.95 -2.43 25.19
N GLU A 80 -10.04 -1.84 24.67
CA GLU A 80 -11.21 -1.47 25.49
C GLU A 80 -11.83 -2.69 26.21
N GLN A 81 -11.88 -3.86 25.56
CA GLN A 81 -12.36 -5.07 26.21
C GLN A 81 -11.46 -5.54 27.35
N LYS A 82 -10.14 -5.31 27.25
CA LYS A 82 -9.22 -5.65 28.34
C LYS A 82 -9.37 -4.70 29.53
N GLU A 83 -9.56 -3.41 29.29
CA GLU A 83 -9.75 -2.43 30.36
C GLU A 83 -11.07 -2.66 31.12
N ASN A 84 -12.16 -2.99 30.42
CA ASN A 84 -13.47 -3.25 31.04
C ASN A 84 -13.57 -4.59 31.82
N GLN A 85 -12.53 -5.43 31.78
CA GLN A 85 -12.45 -6.71 32.50
C GLN A 85 -11.55 -6.65 33.74
N GLN A 86 -10.94 -5.49 34.02
CA GLN A 86 -10.18 -5.20 35.24
C GLN A 86 -11.02 -4.39 36.22
#